data_AF-A0A388PQG4-F1
#
_entry.id   AF-A0A388PQG4-F1
#
_cell.length_a   1.000
_cell.length_b   1.000
_cell.length_c   1.000
_cell.angle_alpha   90.00
_cell.angle_beta   90.00
_cell.angle_gamma   90.00
#
_symmetry.space_group_name_H-M   'P 1'
#
loop_
_entity.id
_entity.type
_entity.pdbx_description
1 polymer ?
#
loop_
_entity_poly.entity_id
_entity_poly.type
_entity_poly.pdbx_seq_one_letter_code
_entity_poly.pdbx_strand_id
1 'polypeptide(L)'
;MRLPSLLASLFALSAFAAESPQVSLRPGEGALEVLVDGKVVAAYLTANDVSTPARANETYKPYLRVVDPVDGQAITKGPGGTYTHHRGIFFGWMRVGLEGQKLDLWSMGSGRQVHTGFKQQTAERGLARLVSTIEWSDKKGRLILSEERTLELSPLAALVSCGSIS
;
A
#
# COMPACT_ATOMS: atom_id res chain seq x y z
N MET A 1 -73.45 -13.71 -15.89
CA MET A 1 -72.05 -14.14 -16.13
C MET A 1 -71.15 -13.20 -15.34
N ARG A 2 -70.42 -13.71 -14.34
CA ARG A 2 -69.50 -12.92 -13.49
C ARG A 2 -68.08 -13.19 -13.94
N LEU A 3 -67.35 -12.15 -14.35
CA LEU A 3 -65.95 -12.22 -14.75
C LEU A 3 -65.07 -12.33 -13.50
N PRO A 4 -64.14 -13.29 -13.38
CA PRO A 4 -63.23 -13.34 -12.25
C PRO A 4 -62.17 -12.25 -12.43
N SER A 5 -62.02 -11.40 -11.42
CA SER A 5 -60.91 -10.42 -11.36
C SER A 5 -59.61 -11.17 -11.05
N LEU A 6 -58.70 -11.24 -12.01
CA LEU A 6 -57.31 -11.62 -11.73
C LEU A 6 -56.62 -10.42 -11.06
N LEU A 7 -56.39 -10.52 -9.75
CA LEU A 7 -55.40 -9.68 -9.07
C LEU A 7 -54.00 -10.19 -9.48
N ALA A 8 -53.35 -9.49 -10.39
CA ALA A 8 -51.94 -9.71 -10.68
C ALA A 8 -51.10 -9.06 -9.58
N SER A 9 -50.58 -9.87 -8.65
CA SER A 9 -49.60 -9.42 -7.66
C SER A 9 -48.28 -9.10 -8.36
N LEU A 10 -47.97 -7.82 -8.55
CA LEU A 10 -46.63 -7.37 -8.91
C LEU A 10 -45.69 -7.62 -7.73
N PHE A 11 -44.88 -8.68 -7.79
CA PHE A 11 -43.66 -8.77 -7.00
C PHE A 11 -42.63 -7.81 -7.62
N ALA A 12 -42.42 -6.66 -7.00
CA ALA A 12 -41.28 -5.82 -7.33
C ALA A 12 -40.00 -6.56 -6.91
N LEU A 13 -39.25 -7.07 -7.89
CA LEU A 13 -37.88 -7.53 -7.67
C LEU A 13 -37.03 -6.28 -7.37
N SER A 14 -36.79 -6.01 -6.09
CA SER A 14 -35.71 -5.10 -5.70
C SER A 14 -34.39 -5.78 -6.02
N ALA A 15 -33.76 -5.39 -7.13
CA ALA A 15 -32.38 -5.74 -7.38
C ALA A 15 -31.52 -5.07 -6.32
N PHE A 16 -30.94 -5.85 -5.40
CA PHE A 16 -29.87 -5.37 -4.55
C PHE A 16 -28.68 -5.08 -5.45
N ALA A 17 -28.44 -3.81 -5.76
CA ALA A 17 -27.16 -3.40 -6.30
C ALA A 17 -26.12 -3.68 -5.21
N ALA A 18 -25.20 -4.62 -5.46
CA ALA A 18 -24.03 -4.76 -4.61
C ALA A 18 -23.26 -3.45 -4.70
N GLU A 19 -23.15 -2.73 -3.59
CA GLU A 19 -22.29 -1.55 -3.53
C GLU A 19 -20.86 -1.98 -3.86
N SER A 20 -20.20 -1.19 -4.71
CA SER A 20 -18.78 -1.40 -4.99
C SER A 20 -17.99 -1.21 -3.70
N PRO A 21 -17.00 -2.06 -3.38
CA PRO A 21 -16.29 -1.95 -2.11
C PRO A 21 -15.68 -0.56 -1.95
N GLN A 22 -15.88 0.04 -0.78
CA GLN A 22 -15.41 1.37 -0.47
C GLN A 22 -13.92 1.32 -0.12
N VAL A 23 -13.10 2.05 -0.87
CA VAL A 23 -11.68 2.23 -0.55
C VAL A 23 -11.48 3.56 0.16
N SER A 24 -10.68 3.57 1.23
CA SER A 24 -10.31 4.78 1.97
C SER A 24 -8.89 4.73 2.51
N LEU A 25 -8.36 5.89 2.92
CA LEU A 25 -7.03 6.04 3.51
C LEU A 25 -7.16 6.54 4.95
N ARG A 26 -6.32 6.02 5.85
CA ARG A 26 -6.25 6.45 7.25
C ARG A 26 -4.79 6.66 7.67
N PRO A 27 -4.41 7.82 8.23
CA PRO A 27 -3.11 7.97 8.87
C PRO A 27 -2.96 6.99 10.04
N GLY A 28 -1.83 6.28 10.08
CA GLY A 28 -1.42 5.44 11.19
C GLY A 28 -0.07 5.90 11.77
N GLU A 29 0.38 5.27 12.85
CA GLU A 29 1.68 5.58 13.44
C GLU A 29 2.82 5.21 12.45
N GLY A 30 3.48 6.23 11.90
CA GLY A 30 4.57 6.04 10.95
C GLY A 30 4.16 5.36 9.64
N ALA A 31 2.87 5.42 9.29
CA ALA A 31 2.29 4.70 8.17
C ALA A 31 1.06 5.40 7.59
N LEU A 32 0.71 5.04 6.37
CA LEU A 32 -0.59 5.31 5.77
C LEU A 32 -1.31 4.00 5.51
N GLU A 33 -2.47 3.82 6.13
CA GLU A 33 -3.27 2.60 5.99
C GLU A 33 -4.26 2.73 4.83
N VAL A 34 -4.43 1.62 4.11
CA VAL A 34 -5.42 1.45 3.05
C VAL A 34 -6.50 0.52 3.59
N LEU A 35 -7.74 0.97 3.48
CA LEU A 35 -8.91 0.25 3.98
C LEU A 35 -9.85 -0.09 2.84
N VAL A 36 -10.44 -1.28 2.91
CA VAL A 36 -11.56 -1.72 2.08
C VAL A 36 -12.73 -2.00 3.01
N ASP A 37 -13.87 -1.34 2.79
CA ASP A 37 -15.08 -1.44 3.63
C ASP A 37 -14.78 -1.25 5.13
N GLY A 38 -13.93 -0.27 5.44
CA GLY A 38 -13.51 0.06 6.80
C GLY A 38 -12.52 -0.92 7.45
N LYS A 39 -12.08 -1.96 6.73
CA LYS A 39 -11.08 -2.93 7.21
C LYS A 39 -9.72 -2.64 6.61
N VAL A 40 -8.67 -2.64 7.43
CA VAL A 40 -7.30 -2.46 6.95
C VAL A 40 -6.91 -3.67 6.11
N VAL A 41 -6.44 -3.43 4.89
CA VAL A 41 -5.89 -4.46 3.98
C VAL A 41 -4.40 -4.30 3.76
N ALA A 42 -3.90 -3.08 3.91
CA ALA A 42 -2.47 -2.80 3.84
C ALA A 42 -2.09 -1.54 4.62
N ALA A 43 -0.83 -1.45 5.00
CA ALA A 43 -0.22 -0.23 5.53
C ALA A 43 1.06 0.06 4.75
N TYR A 44 1.21 1.28 4.23
CA TYR A 44 2.45 1.76 3.65
C TYR A 44 3.26 2.45 4.75
N LEU A 45 4.33 1.78 5.19
CA LEU A 45 5.20 2.25 6.25
C LEU A 45 6.13 3.33 5.70
N THR A 46 6.18 4.48 6.38
CA THR A 46 6.93 5.67 5.94
C THR A 46 7.87 6.21 7.01
N ALA A 47 7.82 5.69 8.24
CA ALA A 47 8.68 6.13 9.34
C ALA A 47 10.17 6.07 8.97
N ASN A 48 10.93 7.02 9.53
CA ASN A 48 12.37 7.04 9.53
C ASN A 48 12.87 7.54 10.89
N ASP A 49 13.00 6.62 11.84
CA ASP A 49 13.39 6.88 13.22
C ASP A 49 14.83 6.38 13.45
N VAL A 50 15.75 7.33 13.64
CA VAL A 50 17.17 7.04 13.89
C VAL A 50 17.57 7.24 15.35
N SER A 51 16.60 7.32 16.27
CA SER A 51 16.84 7.57 17.70
C SER A 51 17.65 6.46 18.38
N THR A 52 17.49 5.22 17.93
CA THR A 52 18.22 4.06 18.43
C THR A 52 18.61 3.12 17.29
N PRO A 53 19.62 2.24 17.46
CA PRO A 53 19.97 1.24 16.46
C PRO A 53 18.80 0.28 16.11
N ALA A 54 17.97 -0.06 17.10
CA ALA A 54 16.81 -0.93 16.88
C ALA A 54 15.77 -0.22 16.01
N ARG A 55 15.39 1.02 16.35
CA ARG A 55 14.46 1.84 15.55
C ARG A 55 15.00 2.10 14.15
N ALA A 56 16.28 2.45 14.03
CA ALA A 56 16.93 2.64 12.74
C ALA A 56 16.87 1.36 11.88
N ASN A 57 17.00 0.17 12.49
CA ASN A 57 16.83 -1.08 11.78
C ASN A 57 15.37 -1.30 11.35
N GLU A 58 14.40 -0.94 12.18
CA GLU A 58 12.97 -1.12 11.89
C GLU A 58 12.48 -0.19 10.77
N THR A 59 13.06 1.01 10.64
CA THR A 59 12.51 2.10 9.81
C THR A 59 13.44 2.60 8.70
N TYR A 60 14.51 1.88 8.34
CA TYR A 60 15.47 2.35 7.32
C TYR A 60 14.95 2.38 5.88
N LYS A 61 13.69 1.95 5.65
CA LYS A 61 13.08 1.92 4.33
C LYS A 61 11.56 1.94 4.40
N PRO A 62 10.89 2.60 3.44
CA PRO A 62 9.46 2.47 3.29
C PRO A 62 9.10 1.18 2.55
N TYR A 63 8.04 0.52 2.99
CA TYR A 63 7.54 -0.71 2.40
C TYR A 63 6.02 -0.84 2.62
N LEU A 64 5.35 -1.57 1.73
CA LEU A 64 3.95 -1.91 1.89
C LEU A 64 3.84 -3.22 2.68
N ARG A 65 3.14 -3.19 3.82
CA ARG A 65 2.74 -4.37 4.57
C ARG A 65 1.31 -4.73 4.18
N VAL A 66 1.08 -5.97 3.74
CA VAL A 66 -0.26 -6.50 3.50
C VAL A 66 -0.70 -7.24 4.76
N VAL A 67 -1.97 -7.07 5.14
CA VAL A 67 -2.58 -7.73 6.31
C VAL A 67 -3.84 -8.48 5.90
N ASP A 68 -4.19 -9.50 6.66
CA ASP A 68 -5.49 -10.14 6.54
C ASP A 68 -6.56 -9.23 7.15
N PRO A 69 -7.62 -8.84 6.41
CA PRO A 69 -8.65 -7.95 6.92
C PRO A 69 -9.60 -8.61 7.95
N VAL A 70 -9.53 -9.93 8.16
CA VAL A 70 -10.36 -10.65 9.13
C VAL A 70 -9.77 -10.54 10.53
N ASP A 71 -8.48 -10.78 10.68
CA ASP A 71 -7.80 -10.83 11.99
C ASP A 71 -6.70 -9.78 12.17
N GLY A 72 -6.38 -9.01 11.13
CA GLY A 72 -5.33 -7.99 11.13
C GLY A 72 -3.91 -8.55 11.08
N GLN A 73 -3.73 -9.87 10.92
CA GLN A 73 -2.42 -10.48 10.91
C GLN A 73 -1.64 -10.09 9.65
N ALA A 74 -0.34 -9.79 9.81
CA ALA A 74 0.51 -9.45 8.68
C ALA A 74 0.75 -10.67 7.79
N ILE A 75 0.31 -10.57 6.52
CA ILE A 75 0.60 -11.57 5.48
C ILE A 75 2.06 -11.44 5.04
N THR A 76 2.54 -10.22 4.91
CA THR A 76 3.94 -9.94 4.58
C THR A 76 4.78 -9.76 5.83
N LYS A 77 6.03 -10.24 5.79
CA LYS A 77 6.99 -10.12 6.88
C LYS A 77 7.30 -8.66 7.25
N GLY A 78 7.40 -8.37 8.56
CA GLY A 78 7.89 -7.11 9.13
C GLY A 78 9.39 -7.13 9.50
N PRO A 79 9.84 -6.24 10.40
CA PRO A 79 11.22 -6.25 10.91
C PRO A 79 11.62 -7.54 11.62
N GLY A 80 12.93 -7.80 11.72
CA GLY A 80 13.48 -8.97 12.45
C GLY A 80 13.64 -10.26 11.64
N GLY A 81 13.81 -11.39 12.34
CA GLY A 81 14.11 -12.72 11.76
C GLY A 81 15.52 -12.82 11.14
N THR A 82 15.82 -13.94 10.48
CA THR A 82 17.17 -14.23 9.92
C THR A 82 17.61 -13.22 8.85
N TYR A 83 16.73 -12.92 7.90
CA TYR A 83 16.96 -11.91 6.86
C TYR A 83 16.17 -10.66 7.20
N THR A 84 16.74 -9.81 8.05
CA THR A 84 16.07 -8.63 8.60
C THR A 84 15.64 -7.65 7.53
N HIS A 85 16.21 -7.66 6.33
CA HIS A 85 15.88 -6.75 5.23
C HIS A 85 14.81 -7.27 4.27
N HIS A 86 14.40 -8.54 4.38
CA HIS A 86 13.24 -9.05 3.65
C HIS A 86 11.97 -8.63 4.39
N ARG A 87 11.27 -7.63 3.87
CA ARG A 87 10.06 -7.07 4.49
C ARG A 87 9.09 -6.60 3.44
N GLY A 88 7.80 -6.88 3.64
CA GLY A 88 6.75 -6.28 2.83
C GLY A 88 6.96 -6.36 1.33
N ILE A 89 6.39 -5.39 0.64
CA ILE A 89 6.66 -5.07 -0.76
C ILE A 89 7.44 -3.76 -0.78
N PHE A 90 8.68 -3.82 -1.24
CA PHE A 90 9.58 -2.68 -1.38
C PHE A 90 10.45 -2.84 -2.62
N PHE A 91 11.17 -1.79 -2.97
CA PHE A 91 12.09 -1.77 -4.11
C PHE A 91 13.52 -1.52 -3.64
N GLY A 92 14.51 -2.18 -4.26
CA GLY A 92 15.87 -2.32 -3.75
C GLY A 92 16.86 -2.81 -4.81
N TRP A 93 18.09 -2.30 -4.78
CA TRP A 93 19.20 -2.84 -5.58
C TRP A 93 20.37 -3.26 -4.68
N MET A 94 20.80 -4.52 -4.81
CA MET A 94 21.90 -5.05 -4.00
C MET A 94 23.28 -4.58 -4.47
N ARG A 95 23.44 -4.23 -5.75
CA ARG A 95 24.74 -3.85 -6.33
C ARG A 95 24.57 -2.63 -7.22
N VAL A 96 24.85 -1.46 -6.67
CA VAL A 96 24.85 -0.17 -7.41
C VAL A 96 26.29 0.32 -7.54
N GLY A 97 26.70 0.68 -8.75
CA GLY A 97 27.98 1.34 -9.01
C GLY A 97 27.82 2.85 -9.00
N LEU A 98 28.57 3.56 -8.16
CA LEU A 98 28.56 5.03 -8.09
C LEU A 98 29.96 5.55 -7.77
N GLU A 99 30.56 6.34 -8.66
CA GLU A 99 31.88 6.98 -8.44
C GLU A 99 32.98 6.00 -7.97
N GLY A 100 33.04 4.82 -8.60
CA GLY A 100 33.99 3.78 -8.22
C GLY A 100 33.62 2.97 -6.95
N GLN A 101 32.52 3.30 -6.29
CA GLN A 101 31.99 2.55 -5.14
C GLN A 101 30.97 1.50 -5.57
N LYS A 102 30.87 0.43 -4.76
CA LYS A 102 29.81 -0.57 -4.85
C LYS A 102 28.91 -0.43 -3.62
N LEU A 103 27.64 -0.11 -3.84
CA LEU A 103 26.66 0.14 -2.79
C LEU A 103 25.64 -0.99 -2.74
N ASP A 104 25.33 -1.45 -1.53
CA ASP A 104 24.20 -2.32 -1.22
C ASP A 104 23.04 -1.49 -0.64
N LEU A 105 22.07 -1.24 -1.51
CA LEU A 105 20.83 -0.56 -1.19
C LEU A 105 19.64 -1.53 -1.21
N TRP A 106 19.87 -2.83 -1.15
CA TRP A 106 18.83 -3.84 -0.90
C TRP A 106 18.78 -4.13 0.59
N SER A 107 19.91 -4.56 1.15
CA SER A 107 20.05 -4.89 2.57
C SER A 107 20.16 -3.64 3.46
N MET A 108 20.31 -2.46 2.84
CA MET A 108 20.65 -1.19 3.51
C MET A 108 22.04 -1.22 4.15
N GLY A 109 22.92 -2.10 3.66
CA GLY A 109 24.31 -2.17 4.09
C GLY A 109 25.13 -0.91 3.79
N SER A 110 24.74 -0.13 2.77
CA SER A 110 25.46 1.09 2.35
C SER A 110 24.70 2.39 2.60
N GLY A 111 23.45 2.35 3.07
CA GLY A 111 22.59 3.53 3.09
C GLY A 111 21.19 3.26 3.63
N ARG A 112 20.26 4.17 3.33
CA ARG A 112 18.84 4.07 3.71
C ARG A 112 17.92 4.62 2.63
N GLN A 113 16.66 4.23 2.68
CA GLN A 113 15.57 4.83 1.91
C GLN A 113 14.70 5.64 2.87
N VAL A 114 14.48 6.91 2.58
CA VAL A 114 13.70 7.82 3.43
C VAL A 114 12.50 8.30 2.63
N HIS A 115 11.29 8.01 3.10
CA HIS A 115 10.10 8.67 2.58
C HIS A 115 10.16 10.15 2.97
N THR A 116 10.15 11.05 1.98
CA THR A 116 10.20 12.50 2.21
C THR A 116 8.85 13.19 2.05
N GLY A 117 7.86 12.47 1.53
CA GLY A 117 6.48 12.93 1.43
C GLY A 117 5.72 12.24 0.32
N PHE A 118 4.43 12.54 0.22
CA PHE A 118 3.62 12.08 -0.90
C PHE A 118 3.38 13.21 -1.89
N LYS A 119 3.53 12.90 -3.18
CA LYS A 119 3.01 13.76 -4.26
C LYS A 119 1.51 13.60 -4.44
N GLN A 120 0.99 12.41 -4.14
CA GLN A 120 -0.43 12.10 -4.24
C GLN A 120 -0.81 11.03 -3.21
N GLN A 121 -1.98 11.21 -2.59
CA GLN A 121 -2.65 10.22 -1.76
C GLN A 121 -4.15 10.34 -2.02
N THR A 122 -4.72 9.41 -2.79
CA THR A 122 -6.14 9.45 -3.16
C THR A 122 -6.78 8.08 -2.94
N ALA A 123 -8.04 8.06 -2.52
CA ALA A 123 -8.89 6.89 -2.56
C ALA A 123 -10.19 7.28 -3.26
N GLU A 124 -10.31 6.91 -4.52
CA GLU A 124 -11.42 7.31 -5.38
C GLU A 124 -11.82 6.13 -6.26
N ARG A 125 -13.12 6.01 -6.56
CA ARG A 125 -13.63 5.01 -7.52
C ARG A 125 -13.15 3.57 -7.21
N GLY A 126 -13.02 3.21 -5.93
CA GLY A 126 -12.58 1.88 -5.50
C GLY A 126 -11.06 1.62 -5.66
N LEU A 127 -10.25 2.66 -5.83
CA LEU A 127 -8.79 2.57 -5.97
C LEU A 127 -8.09 3.52 -4.99
N ALA A 128 -7.18 2.97 -4.18
CA ALA A 128 -6.19 3.74 -3.46
C ALA A 128 -4.95 3.93 -4.35
N ARG A 129 -4.52 5.17 -4.53
CA ARG A 129 -3.31 5.53 -5.26
C ARG A 129 -2.40 6.39 -4.39
N LEU A 130 -1.20 5.87 -4.14
CA LEU A 130 -0.19 6.51 -3.31
C LEU A 130 1.06 6.78 -4.16
N VAL A 131 1.47 8.04 -4.27
CA VAL A 131 2.72 8.44 -4.93
C VAL A 131 3.67 8.99 -3.89
N SER A 132 4.66 8.18 -3.54
CA SER A 132 5.66 8.45 -2.52
C SER A 132 6.93 8.99 -3.15
N THR A 133 7.47 10.08 -2.59
CA THR A 133 8.83 10.54 -2.88
C THR A 133 9.77 9.92 -1.86
N ILE A 134 10.85 9.30 -2.35
CA ILE A 134 11.79 8.55 -1.53
C ILE A 134 13.20 8.98 -1.89
N GLU A 135 13.98 9.37 -0.90
CA GLU A 135 15.40 9.65 -1.06
C GLU A 135 16.25 8.48 -0.60
N TRP A 136 17.26 8.17 -1.39
CA TRP A 136 18.22 7.12 -1.09
C TRP A 136 19.54 7.78 -0.75
N SER A 137 20.00 7.63 0.48
CA SER A 137 21.23 8.25 0.95
C SER A 137 22.26 7.20 1.37
N ASP A 138 23.55 7.49 1.21
CA ASP A 138 24.59 6.67 1.81
C ASP A 138 24.62 6.83 3.35
N LYS A 139 25.50 6.07 4.03
CA LYS A 139 25.68 6.15 5.49
C LYS A 139 26.12 7.52 6.01
N LYS A 140 26.65 8.39 5.16
CA LYS A 140 27.06 9.77 5.50
C LYS A 140 25.95 10.79 5.19
N GLY A 141 24.80 10.33 4.69
CA GLY A 141 23.67 11.19 4.33
C GLY A 141 23.78 11.84 2.96
N ARG A 142 24.77 11.46 2.13
CA ARG A 142 24.85 11.96 0.76
C ARG A 142 23.78 11.30 -0.09
N LEU A 143 23.00 12.11 -0.79
CA LEU A 143 21.98 11.63 -1.72
C LEU A 143 22.63 10.83 -2.86
N ILE A 144 22.08 9.65 -3.12
CA ILE A 144 22.47 8.74 -4.21
C ILE A 144 21.47 8.88 -5.36
N LEU A 145 20.17 8.77 -5.05
CA LEU A 145 19.09 8.95 -6.01
C LEU A 145 17.79 9.36 -5.32
N SER A 146 16.89 9.95 -6.11
CA SER A 146 15.51 10.22 -5.73
C SER A 146 14.59 9.29 -6.52
N GLU A 147 13.60 8.72 -5.83
CA GLU A 147 12.61 7.80 -6.37
C GLU A 147 11.21 8.39 -6.22
N GLU A 148 10.39 8.20 -7.25
CA GLU A 148 8.94 8.30 -7.15
C GLU A 148 8.33 6.90 -7.24
N ARG A 149 7.64 6.48 -6.17
CA ARG A 149 7.00 5.16 -6.09
C ARG A 149 5.49 5.31 -6.13
N THR A 150 4.87 4.71 -7.14
CA THR A 150 3.42 4.56 -7.20
C THR A 150 3.01 3.21 -6.61
N LEU A 151 2.04 3.22 -5.71
CA LEU A 151 1.31 2.05 -5.23
C LEU A 151 -0.17 2.24 -5.56
N GLU A 152 -0.73 1.25 -6.24
CA GLU A 152 -2.15 1.21 -6.60
C GLU A 152 -2.78 -0.04 -5.97
N LEU A 153 -3.79 0.15 -5.14
CA LEU A 153 -4.46 -0.91 -4.41
C LEU A 153 -5.96 -0.83 -4.65
N SER A 154 -6.54 -1.89 -5.20
CA SER A 154 -7.95 -2.00 -5.47
C SER A 154 -8.45 -3.42 -5.17
N PRO A 155 -9.71 -3.58 -4.73
CA PRO A 155 -10.39 -4.87 -4.80
C PRO A 155 -10.45 -5.38 -6.24
N LEU A 156 -10.42 -6.71 -6.43
CA LEU A 156 -10.52 -7.33 -7.76
C LEU A 156 -11.76 -6.88 -8.55
N ALA A 157 -12.89 -6.63 -7.86
CA ALA A 157 -14.13 -6.16 -8.49
C ALA A 157 -14.02 -4.74 -9.11
N ALA A 158 -13.10 -3.90 -8.61
CA ALA A 158 -12.93 -2.53 -9.11
C ALA A 158 -12.16 -2.46 -10.43
N LEU A 159 -11.38 -3.50 -10.78
CA LEU A 159 -10.65 -3.55 -12.06
C LEU A 159 -11.56 -3.84 -13.26
N VAL A 160 -12.74 -4.43 -13.03
CA VAL A 160 -13.67 -4.80 -14.09
C VAL A 160 -14.54 -3.62 -14.55
N SER A 161 -14.84 -2.65 -13.67
CA SER A 161 -15.65 -1.48 -14.02
C SER A 161 -14.89 -0.39 -14.78
N CYS A 162 -13.54 -0.41 -14.75
CA CYS A 162 -12.70 0.54 -15.47
C CYS A 162 -12.41 0.11 -16.94
N GLY A 163 -12.80 -1.10 -17.33
CA GLY A 163 -12.50 -1.70 -18.64
C GLY A 163 -13.53 -1.48 -19.74
N SER A 164 -14.61 -0.74 -19.50
CA SER A 164 -15.61 -0.41 -20.53
C SER A 164 -15.29 0.94 -21.19
N ILE A 165 -14.23 0.97 -21.99
CA ILE A 165 -14.10 2.00 -23.04
C ILE A 165 -14.93 1.52 -24.23
N SER A 166 -15.70 2.45 -24.78
CA SER A 166 -16.73 2.31 -25.82
C SER A 166 -16.36 1.45 -27.03
#